data_AF-A0A1R1X0J3-F1
#
_entry.id   AF-A0A1R1X0J3-F1
#
_cell.length_a   1.000
_cell.length_b   1.000
_cell.length_c   1.000
_cell.angle_alpha   90.00
_cell.angle_beta   90.00
_cell.angle_gamma   90.00
#
_symmetry.space_group_name_H-M   'P 1'
#
loop_
_entity.id
_entity.type
_entity.pdbx_description
1 polymer ?
#
loop_
_entity_poly.entity_id
_entity_poly.type
_entity_poly.pdbx_seq_one_letter_code
_entity_poly.pdbx_strand_id
1 'polypeptide(L)'
;MPLENFPCCTPIYLFTYHRYFINCLESWNVVVTCFFIDTAKNPVSYLKTIYNTLEKGGMWINFGPLQWHFENTPGELSIELTYEEVLDLVQKIGFEIKNKV
;
A
#
# COMPACT_ATOMS: atom_id res chain seq x y z
N MET A 1 3.47 8.88 -26.35
CA MET A 1 3.73 9.53 -25.05
C MET A 1 4.95 8.82 -24.47
N PRO A 2 6.11 9.48 -24.31
CA PRO A 2 7.35 8.79 -23.97
C PRO A 2 7.36 8.42 -22.48
N LEU A 3 7.84 7.21 -22.19
CA LEU A 3 7.87 6.58 -20.86
C LEU A 3 8.87 7.24 -19.88
N GLU A 4 9.43 8.40 -20.22
CA GLU A 4 10.50 9.07 -19.49
C GLU A 4 9.99 10.05 -18.40
N ASN A 5 8.66 10.29 -18.33
CA ASN A 5 8.05 11.20 -17.35
C ASN A 5 7.38 10.49 -16.15
N PHE A 6 7.60 9.18 -15.97
CA PHE A 6 7.11 8.47 -14.78
C PHE A 6 8.29 8.02 -13.91
N PRO A 7 8.82 8.87 -13.02
CA PRO A 7 9.87 8.46 -12.08
C PRO A 7 9.44 7.37 -11.08
N CYS A 8 8.18 6.91 -11.10
CA CYS A 8 7.65 5.95 -10.13
C CYS A 8 7.29 4.58 -10.71
N CYS A 9 7.31 4.36 -12.03
CA CYS A 9 6.95 3.06 -12.62
C CYS A 9 8.19 2.20 -12.87
N THR A 10 8.81 1.67 -11.81
CA THR A 10 9.68 0.50 -11.95
C THR A 10 9.07 -0.69 -11.20
N PRO A 11 8.89 -1.83 -11.87
CA PRO A 11 8.48 -3.05 -11.20
C PRO A 11 9.69 -3.60 -10.44
N ILE A 12 9.42 -4.08 -9.21
CA ILE A 12 10.23 -5.02 -8.43
C ILE A 12 11.30 -4.40 -7.47
N TYR A 13 11.12 -4.75 -6.19
CA TYR A 13 11.92 -4.54 -4.97
C TYR A 13 11.76 -3.23 -4.15
N LEU A 14 10.98 -3.42 -3.09
CA LEU A 14 10.54 -2.58 -1.97
C LEU A 14 11.60 -1.75 -1.21
N PHE A 15 12.89 -1.84 -1.52
CA PHE A 15 13.93 -1.17 -0.71
C PHE A 15 14.29 0.25 -1.18
N THR A 16 14.05 0.60 -2.45
CA THR A 16 14.34 1.95 -2.99
C THR A 16 13.15 2.91 -2.92
N TYR A 17 11.92 2.39 -2.86
CA TYR A 17 10.71 3.22 -2.88
C TYR A 17 10.36 3.88 -1.55
N HIS A 18 10.73 3.31 -0.40
CA HIS A 18 10.35 3.89 0.89
C HIS A 18 10.87 5.32 1.07
N ARG A 19 12.01 5.66 0.45
CA ARG A 19 12.60 7.01 0.48
C ARG A 19 11.96 7.97 -0.54
N TYR A 20 11.47 7.47 -1.67
CA TYR A 20 10.86 8.30 -2.73
C TYR A 20 9.36 8.53 -2.53
N PHE A 21 8.64 7.54 -1.99
CA PHE A 21 7.19 7.63 -1.75
C PHE A 21 6.85 8.65 -0.64
N ILE A 22 7.78 8.89 0.30
CA ILE A 22 7.61 9.87 1.40
C ILE A 22 7.56 11.33 0.92
N ASN A 23 8.06 11.65 -0.28
CA ASN A 23 8.13 13.03 -0.78
C ASN A 23 7.05 13.40 -1.80
N CYS A 24 6.08 12.52 -2.08
CA CYS A 24 5.01 12.74 -3.05
C CYS A 24 3.63 12.80 -2.37
N LEU A 25 3.50 13.67 -1.37
CA LEU A 25 2.20 13.95 -0.75
C LEU A 25 1.23 14.50 -1.81
N GLU A 26 -0.01 14.01 -1.81
CA GLU A 26 -1.07 14.45 -2.72
C GLU A 26 -0.62 14.57 -4.19
N SER A 27 0.14 13.59 -4.69
CA SER A 27 0.70 13.64 -6.06
C SER A 27 0.07 12.62 -7.02
N TRP A 28 -0.81 11.76 -6.51
CA TRP A 28 -1.36 10.64 -7.27
C TRP A 28 -2.88 10.62 -7.23
N ASN A 29 -3.52 10.54 -8.40
CA ASN A 29 -4.97 10.35 -8.48
C ASN A 29 -5.38 8.89 -8.22
N VAL A 30 -4.51 7.93 -8.56
CA VAL A 30 -4.78 6.50 -8.39
C VAL A 30 -3.52 5.77 -7.95
N VAL A 31 -3.63 4.91 -6.94
CA VAL A 31 -2.60 3.95 -6.53
C VAL A 31 -3.14 2.55 -6.75
N VAL A 32 -2.36 1.68 -7.37
CA VAL A 32 -2.72 0.26 -7.57
C VAL A 32 -1.65 -0.62 -6.94
N THR A 33 -2.06 -1.51 -6.04
CA THR A 33 -1.17 -2.49 -5.40
C THR A 33 -1.54 -3.90 -5.86
N CYS A 34 -0.54 -4.69 -6.23
CA CYS A 34 -0.72 -6.06 -6.73
C CYS A 34 0.26 -7.00 -6.00
N PHE A 35 -0.23 -7.96 -5.20
CA PHE A 35 0.60 -8.86 -4.36
C PHE A 35 1.67 -8.11 -3.56
N PHE A 36 1.26 -7.02 -2.92
CA PHE A 36 2.19 -6.04 -2.36
C PHE A 36 1.99 -5.81 -0.87
N ILE A 37 0.75 -5.60 -0.43
CA ILE A 37 0.50 -5.16 0.96
C ILE A 37 0.91 -6.22 1.98
N ASP A 38 0.88 -7.48 1.59
CA ASP A 38 1.29 -8.66 2.35
C ASP A 38 2.81 -8.76 2.58
N THR A 39 3.61 -7.95 1.88
CA THR A 39 5.06 -7.83 2.12
C THR A 39 5.41 -6.88 3.28
N ALA A 40 4.42 -6.26 3.92
CA ALA A 40 4.65 -5.31 5.01
C ALA A 40 4.92 -6.03 6.34
N LYS A 41 5.96 -5.59 7.06
CA LYS A 41 6.12 -5.91 8.50
C LYS A 41 5.06 -5.24 9.37
N ASN A 42 4.64 -4.04 8.96
CA ASN A 42 3.56 -3.28 9.57
C ASN A 42 2.61 -2.75 8.48
N PRO A 43 1.46 -3.41 8.26
CA PRO A 43 0.49 -3.02 7.24
C PRO A 43 -0.07 -1.62 7.46
N VAL A 44 -0.20 -1.18 8.72
CA VAL A 44 -0.70 0.16 9.08
C VAL A 44 0.16 1.25 8.45
N SER A 45 1.49 1.08 8.45
CA SER A 45 2.40 2.05 7.83
C SER A 45 2.18 2.14 6.33
N TYR A 46 1.96 1.01 5.65
CA TYR A 46 1.73 0.99 4.20
C TYR A 46 0.43 1.70 3.85
N LEU A 47 -0.66 1.38 4.56
CA LEU A 47 -1.97 1.98 4.33
C LEU A 47 -1.95 3.49 4.55
N LYS A 48 -1.29 3.97 5.61
CA LYS A 48 -1.11 5.42 5.87
C LYS A 48 -0.31 6.09 4.76
N THR A 49 0.77 5.45 4.31
CA THR A 49 1.60 5.95 3.23
C THR A 49 0.80 6.05 1.93
N ILE A 50 0.04 5.02 1.55
CA ILE A 50 -0.83 5.04 0.37
C ILE A 50 -1.85 6.18 0.48
N TYR A 51 -2.52 6.31 1.62
CA TYR A 51 -3.51 7.36 1.87
C TYR A 51 -2.90 8.76 1.67
N ASN A 52 -1.73 9.02 2.25
CA ASN A 52 -1.08 10.33 2.21
C ASN A 52 -0.55 10.71 0.81
N THR A 53 -0.27 9.72 -0.04
CA THR A 53 0.18 9.99 -1.42
C THR A 53 -0.95 10.28 -2.39
N LEU A 54 -2.17 9.88 -2.04
CA LEU A 54 -3.33 10.16 -2.87
C LEU A 54 -3.75 11.62 -2.73
N GLU A 55 -4.09 12.22 -3.86
CA GLU A 55 -4.84 13.48 -3.88
C GLU A 55 -6.23 13.29 -3.25
N LYS A 56 -6.87 14.40 -2.87
CA LYS A 56 -8.25 14.37 -2.39
C LYS A 56 -9.18 13.77 -3.45
N GLY A 57 -9.91 12.73 -3.06
CA GLY A 57 -10.77 11.97 -3.97
C GLY A 57 -10.02 10.97 -4.85
N GLY A 58 -8.72 10.80 -4.65
CA GLY A 58 -7.93 9.75 -5.28
C GLY A 58 -8.38 8.34 -4.86
N MET A 59 -8.04 7.36 -5.68
CA MET A 59 -8.50 5.99 -5.53
C MET A 59 -7.34 5.03 -5.27
N TRP A 60 -7.55 4.10 -4.34
CA TRP A 60 -6.65 2.98 -4.16
C TRP A 60 -7.34 1.68 -4.59
N ILE A 61 -6.67 0.90 -5.43
CA ILE A 61 -7.10 -0.43 -5.86
C ILE A 61 -6.06 -1.44 -5.37
N ASN A 62 -6.50 -2.44 -4.60
CA ASN A 62 -5.64 -3.54 -4.17
C ASN A 62 -6.09 -4.86 -4.79
N PHE A 63 -5.14 -5.62 -5.30
CA PHE A 63 -5.37 -6.96 -5.83
C PHE A 63 -4.31 -7.94 -5.30
N GLY A 64 -4.72 -9.00 -4.62
CA GLY A 64 -3.80 -10.02 -4.12
C GLY A 64 -4.27 -10.64 -2.81
N PRO A 65 -3.60 -11.70 -2.36
CA PRO A 65 -3.88 -12.35 -1.09
C PRO A 65 -3.38 -11.51 0.10
N LEU A 66 -3.73 -11.94 1.30
CA LEU A 66 -3.18 -11.44 2.56
C LEU A 66 -2.29 -12.52 3.19
N GLN A 67 -1.25 -12.95 2.47
CA GLN A 67 -0.30 -13.94 2.96
C GLN A 67 0.95 -13.24 3.49
N TRP A 68 0.93 -12.88 4.77
CA TRP A 68 1.97 -12.05 5.39
C TRP A 68 3.36 -12.69 5.26
N HIS A 69 4.26 -11.99 4.56
CA HIS A 69 5.55 -12.57 4.16
C HIS A 69 6.46 -12.96 5.34
N PHE A 70 6.30 -12.26 6.47
CA PHE A 70 7.11 -12.46 7.66
C PHE A 70 6.41 -13.33 8.72
N GLU A 71 5.27 -13.92 8.38
CA GLU A 71 4.56 -14.86 9.26
C GLU A 71 5.51 -15.99 9.69
N ASN A 72 5.57 -16.27 10.99
CA ASN A 72 6.43 -17.29 11.60
C ASN A 72 7.96 -17.11 11.40
N THR A 73 8.44 -15.92 11.01
CA THR A 73 9.89 -15.68 10.90
C THR A 73 10.49 -15.37 12.28
N PRO A 74 11.36 -16.22 12.85
CA PRO A 74 11.88 -16.00 14.20
C PRO A 74 12.75 -14.74 14.27
N GLY A 75 12.48 -13.89 15.27
CA GLY A 75 13.24 -12.65 15.48
C GLY A 75 12.79 -11.46 14.63
N GLU A 76 11.76 -11.63 13.78
CA GLU A 76 11.18 -10.55 13.00
C GLU A 76 9.82 -10.11 13.57
N LEU A 77 9.59 -8.80 13.62
CA LEU A 77 8.30 -8.23 14.00
C LEU A 77 7.38 -8.22 12.77
N SER A 78 6.27 -8.96 12.85
CA SER A 78 5.23 -9.04 11.82
C SER A 78 3.87 -8.76 12.44
N ILE A 79 3.13 -7.80 11.89
CA ILE A 79 1.72 -7.56 12.24
C ILE A 79 0.87 -8.22 11.17
N GLU A 80 0.19 -9.28 11.56
CA GLU A 80 -0.65 -10.09 10.70
C GLU A 80 -2.11 -9.68 10.93
N LEU A 81 -2.74 -9.10 9.91
CA LEU A 81 -4.15 -8.70 9.96
C LEU A 81 -5.00 -9.65 9.10
N THR A 82 -6.17 -9.98 9.61
CA THR A 82 -7.24 -10.61 8.82
C THR A 82 -7.80 -9.64 7.78
N TYR A 83 -8.54 -10.15 6.80
CA TYR A 83 -9.16 -9.31 5.79
C TYR A 83 -10.12 -8.29 6.40
N GLU A 84 -10.92 -8.72 7.37
CA GLU A 84 -11.89 -7.90 8.09
C GLU A 84 -11.20 -6.78 8.88
N GLU A 85 -10.07 -7.08 9.52
CA GLU A 85 -9.27 -6.08 10.24
C GLU A 85 -8.64 -5.07 9.29
N VAL A 86 -8.18 -5.51 8.11
CA VAL A 86 -7.71 -4.58 7.06
C VAL A 86 -8.85 -3.67 6.62
N LEU A 87 -10.05 -4.20 6.37
CA LEU A 87 -11.22 -3.40 5.96
C LEU A 87 -11.64 -2.38 7.03
N ASP A 88 -11.59 -2.75 8.31
CA ASP A 88 -11.86 -1.84 9.42
C ASP A 88 -10.77 -0.75 9.53
N LEU A 89 -9.51 -1.14 9.37
CA LEU A 89 -8.37 -0.24 9.44
C LEU A 89 -8.37 0.80 8.31
N VAL A 90 -8.67 0.40 7.06
CA VAL A 90 -8.72 1.34 5.94
C VAL A 90 -9.82 2.39 6.12
N GLN A 91 -10.98 1.99 6.68
CA GLN A 91 -12.05 2.91 7.03
C GLN A 91 -11.62 3.87 8.15
N LYS A 92 -10.95 3.37 9.20
CA LYS A 92 -10.40 4.21 10.28
C LYS A 92 -9.34 5.20 9.81
N ILE A 93 -8.57 4.86 8.78
CA ILE A 93 -7.59 5.75 8.14
C ILE A 93 -8.29 6.86 7.35
N GLY A 94 -9.48 6.62 6.82
CA GLY A 94 -10.28 7.59 6.09
C GLY A 94 -10.66 7.16 4.67
N PHE A 95 -10.38 5.92 4.25
CA PHE A 95 -10.83 5.41 2.97
C PHE A 95 -12.33 5.10 2.97
N GLU A 96 -12.99 5.41 1.87
CA GLU A 96 -14.36 4.94 1.57
C GLU A 96 -14.29 3.69 0.68
N ILE A 97 -14.82 2.57 1.16
CA ILE A 97 -14.83 1.32 0.39
C ILE A 97 -15.97 1.36 -0.62
N LYS A 98 -15.65 1.45 -1.91
CA LYS A 98 -16.64 1.40 -2.99
C LYS A 98 -16.95 -0.02 -3.47
N ASN A 99 -15.91 -0.83 -3.67
CA ASN A 99 -16.02 -2.20 -4.15
C ASN A 99 -15.18 -3.14 -3.28
N LYS A 100 -15.72 -4.32 -2.99
CA LYS A 100 -15.02 -5.45 -2.37
C LYS A 100 -15.43 -6.72 -3.12
N VAL A 101 -14.45 -7.56 -3.45
CA VAL A 101 -14.64 -8.82 -4.19
C VAL A 101 -14.00 -9.94 -3.38
#